data_AF-A0A9D4FEV7-F1
#
_entry.id   AF-A0A9D4FEV7-F1
#
_cell.length_a   1.000
_cell.length_b   1.000
_cell.length_c   1.000
_cell.angle_alpha   90.00
_cell.angle_beta   90.00
_cell.angle_gamma   90.00
#
_symmetry.space_group_name_H-M   'P 1'
#
loop_
_entity.id
_entity.type
_entity.pdbx_description
1 polymer ?
#
loop_
_entity_poly.entity_id
_entity_poly.type
_entity_poly.pdbx_seq_one_letter_code
_entity_poly.pdbx_strand_id
1 'polypeptide(L)'
;MCQSARKNYRDLETPYKFKGSPQSVVCVSHDTLCVTGGGGYKAVCLLSVSTDNTITLTREIKTSSKFDSLCCMSPSHMVVSTMDNPRPARMLSLDGVENDFDHVVFPTKTYKANESCAPMSNLRTH
;
A
#
# COMPACT_ATOMS: atom_id res chain seq x y z
N MET A 1 -26.45 31.26 -5.35
CA MET A 1 -27.09 30.09 -4.70
C MET A 1 -26.20 28.88 -4.92
N CYS A 2 -25.45 28.45 -3.91
CA CYS A 2 -24.64 27.23 -3.99
C CYS A 2 -25.25 26.22 -3.01
N GLN A 3 -26.20 25.41 -3.48
CA GLN A 3 -26.74 24.33 -2.68
C GLN A 3 -25.67 23.24 -2.58
N SER A 4 -24.93 23.24 -1.48
CA SER A 4 -24.09 22.12 -1.06
C SER A 4 -25.00 20.92 -0.79
N ALA A 5 -25.14 20.03 -1.78
CA ALA A 5 -25.79 18.74 -1.60
C ALA A 5 -24.95 17.90 -0.63
N ARG A 6 -25.29 17.94 0.67
CA ARG A 6 -24.86 16.93 1.63
C ARG A 6 -25.55 15.62 1.25
N LYS A 7 -24.87 14.75 0.52
CA LYS A 7 -25.34 13.38 0.29
C LYS A 7 -25.36 12.67 1.66
N ASN A 8 -26.56 12.25 2.08
CA ASN A 8 -26.73 11.41 3.26
C ASN A 8 -26.14 10.02 2.94
N TYR A 9 -25.05 9.66 3.62
CA TYR A 9 -24.33 8.38 3.49
C TYR A 9 -25.14 7.13 3.90
N ARG A 10 -26.47 7.21 4.03
CA ARG A 10 -27.31 6.16 4.63
C ARG A 10 -27.92 5.17 3.64
N ASP A 11 -27.84 5.44 2.34
CA ASP A 11 -28.48 4.61 1.28
C ASP A 11 -27.49 3.89 0.36
N LEU A 12 -26.20 3.83 0.72
CA LEU A 12 -25.22 3.03 -0.02
C LEU A 12 -25.35 1.57 0.42
N GLU A 13 -25.49 0.66 -0.56
CA GLU A 13 -25.24 -0.77 -0.37
C GLU A 13 -23.99 -0.96 0.48
N THR A 14 -24.02 -1.88 1.44
CA THR A 14 -23.04 -1.96 2.52
C THR A 14 -21.61 -1.76 1.99
N PRO A 15 -20.91 -0.69 2.39
CA PRO A 15 -19.59 -0.37 1.85
C PRO A 15 -18.66 -1.55 2.10
N TYR A 16 -17.78 -1.86 1.13
CA TYR A 16 -16.81 -2.92 1.28
C TYR A 16 -16.08 -2.80 2.62
N LYS A 17 -16.15 -3.86 3.42
CA LYS A 17 -15.49 -3.94 4.71
C LYS A 17 -14.17 -4.66 4.56
N PHE A 18 -13.07 -3.90 4.65
CA PHE A 18 -11.73 -4.44 4.64
C PHE A 18 -11.56 -5.48 5.76
N LYS A 19 -11.01 -6.65 5.42
CA LYS A 19 -10.77 -7.74 6.38
C LYS A 19 -9.46 -7.47 7.12
N GLY A 20 -9.54 -6.71 8.21
CA GLY A 20 -8.39 -6.39 9.07
C GLY A 20 -8.31 -4.91 9.41
N SER A 21 -7.15 -4.48 9.91
CA SER A 21 -6.85 -3.06 10.13
C SER A 21 -6.06 -2.56 8.93
N PRO A 22 -6.59 -1.65 8.09
CA PRO A 22 -5.82 -1.09 6.97
C PRO A 22 -4.63 -0.29 7.50
N GLN A 23 -3.45 -0.48 6.91
CA GLN A 23 -2.20 0.16 7.35
C GLN A 23 -1.75 1.24 6.36
N SER A 24 -1.82 0.96 5.06
CA SER A 24 -1.44 1.90 4.02
C SER A 24 -2.40 1.78 2.84
N VAL A 25 -2.65 2.91 2.18
CA VAL A 25 -3.43 2.99 0.95
C VAL A 25 -2.67 3.80 -0.09
N VAL A 26 -2.75 3.36 -1.35
CA VAL A 26 -2.23 4.14 -2.47
C VAL A 26 -3.16 4.03 -3.68
N CYS A 27 -3.24 5.09 -4.46
CA CYS A 27 -3.97 5.12 -5.72
C CYS A 27 -3.01 4.74 -6.86
N VAL A 28 -3.38 3.73 -7.65
CA VAL A 28 -2.57 3.25 -8.81
C VAL A 28 -3.16 3.69 -10.15
N SER A 29 -4.46 4.00 -10.17
CA SER A 29 -5.18 4.66 -11.27
C SER A 29 -6.35 5.47 -10.69
N HIS A 30 -7.01 6.28 -11.53
CA HIS A 30 -8.15 7.12 -11.14
C HIS A 30 -9.24 6.37 -10.34
N ASP A 31 -9.44 5.10 -10.64
CA ASP A 31 -10.50 4.25 -10.09
C ASP A 31 -9.96 3.07 -9.28
N THR A 32 -8.64 2.92 -9.10
CA THR A 32 -8.07 1.75 -8.43
C THR A 32 -7.17 2.15 -7.27
N LEU A 33 -7.48 1.57 -6.11
CA LEU A 33 -6.73 1.69 -4.87
C LEU A 33 -6.06 0.37 -4.52
N CYS A 34 -4.89 0.44 -3.92
CA CYS A 34 -4.22 -0.69 -3.29
C CYS A 34 -4.13 -0.45 -1.78
N VAL A 35 -4.48 -1.45 -0.98
CA VAL A 35 -4.54 -1.36 0.49
C VAL A 35 -3.78 -2.54 1.11
N THR A 36 -2.91 -2.24 2.08
CA THR A 36 -2.32 -3.27 2.97
C THR A 36 -3.07 -3.36 4.29
N GLY A 37 -3.01 -4.54 4.90
CA GLY A 37 -3.56 -4.80 6.23
C GLY A 37 -2.47 -5.04 7.28
N GLY A 38 -2.78 -4.71 8.52
CA GLY A 38 -1.98 -5.06 9.70
C GLY A 38 -2.40 -6.42 10.29
N GLY A 39 -1.80 -6.79 11.42
CA GLY A 39 -2.22 -7.98 12.18
C GLY A 39 -1.96 -9.30 11.45
N GLY A 40 -0.77 -9.48 10.88
CA GLY A 40 -0.38 -10.71 10.17
C GLY A 40 -1.06 -10.89 8.81
N TYR A 41 -1.78 -9.86 8.32
CA TYR A 41 -2.37 -9.85 6.99
C TYR A 41 -1.26 -9.84 5.92
N LYS A 42 -1.20 -10.91 5.13
CA LYS A 42 -0.17 -11.13 4.08
C LYS A 42 -0.77 -10.99 2.69
N ALA A 43 -1.47 -9.90 2.47
CA ALA A 43 -1.99 -9.57 1.15
C ALA A 43 -2.11 -8.07 0.92
N VAL A 44 -2.16 -7.70 -0.34
CA VAL A 44 -2.55 -6.36 -0.82
C VAL A 44 -3.89 -6.48 -1.52
N CYS A 45 -4.88 -5.72 -1.05
CA CYS A 45 -6.20 -5.64 -1.70
C CYS A 45 -6.18 -4.58 -2.79
N LEU A 46 -6.61 -4.95 -3.98
CA LEU A 46 -6.98 -4.02 -5.04
C LEU A 46 -8.47 -3.73 -4.92
N LEU A 47 -8.80 -2.46 -4.80
CA LEU A 47 -10.17 -1.97 -4.67
C LEU A 47 -10.47 -1.07 -5.87
N SER A 48 -11.64 -1.25 -6.48
CA SER A 48 -12.19 -0.30 -7.45
C SER A 48 -13.07 0.73 -6.74
N VAL A 49 -12.99 1.98 -7.17
CA VAL A 49 -13.85 3.08 -6.75
C VAL A 49 -14.70 3.52 -7.96
N SER A 50 -16.01 3.32 -7.89
CA SER A 50 -16.93 3.74 -8.93
C SER A 50 -17.33 5.22 -8.80
N THR A 51 -17.99 5.76 -9.82
CA THR A 51 -18.42 7.18 -9.90
C THR A 51 -19.40 7.60 -8.81
N ASP A 52 -20.11 6.65 -8.20
CA ASP A 52 -20.99 6.85 -7.06
C ASP A 52 -20.27 6.77 -5.70
N ASN A 53 -18.94 6.57 -5.70
CA ASN A 53 -18.05 6.34 -4.56
C ASN A 53 -18.25 4.99 -3.87
N THR A 54 -18.86 4.02 -4.54
CA THR A 54 -18.88 2.64 -4.06
C THR A 54 -17.49 2.03 -4.20
N ILE A 55 -17.02 1.37 -3.14
CA ILE A 55 -15.72 0.70 -3.10
C ILE A 55 -15.97 -0.81 -3.15
N THR A 56 -15.30 -1.50 -4.07
CA THR A 56 -15.42 -2.96 -4.24
C THR A 56 -14.04 -3.60 -4.27
N LEU A 57 -13.84 -4.70 -3.55
CA LEU A 57 -12.64 -5.52 -3.70
C LEU A 57 -12.67 -6.23 -5.05
N THR A 58 -11.72 -5.91 -5.91
CA THR A 58 -11.57 -6.55 -7.22
C THR A 58 -10.64 -7.74 -7.15
N ARG A 59 -9.54 -7.62 -6.39
CA ARG A 59 -8.53 -8.67 -6.29
C ARG A 59 -7.78 -8.61 -4.97
N GLU A 60 -7.38 -9.77 -4.47
CA GLU A 60 -6.40 -9.89 -3.38
C GLU A 60 -5.10 -10.47 -3.94
N ILE A 61 -4.00 -9.73 -3.80
CA ILE A 61 -2.66 -10.16 -4.15
C ILE A 61 -2.05 -10.78 -2.90
N LYS A 62 -1.90 -12.11 -2.88
CA LYS A 62 -1.22 -12.81 -1.79
C LYS A 62 0.27 -12.50 -1.84
N THR A 63 0.85 -12.26 -0.67
CA THR A 63 2.25 -11.85 -0.53
C THR A 63 2.99 -12.79 0.43
N SER A 64 4.31 -12.85 0.29
CA SER A 64 5.17 -13.69 1.12
C SER A 64 5.25 -13.19 2.58
N SER A 65 5.11 -11.88 2.76
CA SER A 65 5.33 -11.15 4.01
C SER A 65 4.23 -10.11 4.25
N LYS A 66 4.09 -9.64 5.49
CA LYS A 66 3.25 -8.46 5.76
C LYS A 66 3.96 -7.21 5.22
N PHE A 67 3.19 -6.28 4.68
CA PHE A 67 3.71 -4.98 4.24
C PHE A 67 2.96 -3.86 4.96
N ASP A 68 3.69 -3.02 5.69
CA ASP A 68 3.08 -1.98 6.52
C ASP A 68 2.88 -0.67 5.73
N SER A 69 3.64 -0.46 4.65
CA SER A 69 3.56 0.76 3.83
C SER A 69 3.63 0.43 2.35
N LEU A 70 2.92 1.23 1.55
CA LEU A 70 2.86 1.16 0.09
C LEU A 70 3.24 2.51 -0.51
N CYS A 71 3.95 2.50 -1.63
CA CYS A 71 4.18 3.66 -2.49
C CYS A 71 3.97 3.26 -3.95
N CYS A 72 3.22 4.06 -4.71
CA CYS A 72 3.03 3.80 -6.14
C CYS A 72 4.28 4.28 -6.89
N MET A 73 4.92 3.37 -7.63
CA MET A 73 6.08 3.70 -8.46
C MET A 73 5.67 3.88 -9.92
N SER A 74 4.74 3.06 -10.38
CA SER A 74 4.15 3.12 -11.73
C SER A 74 2.74 2.52 -11.69
N PRO A 75 1.92 2.69 -12.74
CA PRO A 75 0.56 2.12 -12.78
C PRO A 75 0.48 0.60 -12.57
N SER A 76 1.58 -0.12 -12.77
CA SER A 76 1.66 -1.58 -12.61
C SER A 76 2.57 -2.05 -11.46
N HIS A 77 3.28 -1.14 -10.78
CA HIS A 77 4.27 -1.50 -9.75
C HIS A 77 4.20 -0.57 -8.54
N MET A 78 4.35 -1.17 -7.37
CA MET A 78 4.42 -0.49 -6.09
C MET A 78 5.71 -0.84 -5.38
N VAL A 79 6.23 0.08 -4.58
CA VAL A 79 7.23 -0.20 -3.57
C VAL A 79 6.51 -0.51 -2.27
N VAL A 80 6.85 -1.62 -1.65
CA VAL A 80 6.27 -2.09 -0.40
C VAL A 80 7.35 -2.16 0.66
N SER A 81 7.05 -1.65 1.86
CA SER A 81 7.97 -1.79 2.99
C SER A 81 7.82 -3.17 3.59
N THR A 82 8.94 -3.78 3.95
CA THR A 82 8.93 -5.08 4.65
C THR A 82 9.41 -4.87 6.08
N MET A 83 8.79 -5.60 7.00
CA MET A 83 9.18 -5.63 8.41
C MET A 83 9.73 -6.99 8.76
N ASP A 84 10.66 -7.04 9.71
CA ASP A 84 11.27 -8.29 10.17
C ASP A 84 12.05 -9.04 9.06
N ASN A 85 12.43 -8.33 7.99
CA ASN A 85 13.21 -8.84 6.86
C ASN A 85 14.44 -7.94 6.67
N PRO A 86 15.61 -8.50 6.28
CA PRO A 86 16.83 -7.72 6.04
C PRO A 86 16.75 -6.73 4.89
N ARG A 87 15.74 -6.84 4.01
CA ARG A 87 15.52 -5.94 2.86
C ARG A 87 14.34 -5.01 3.16
N PRO A 88 14.56 -3.72 3.43
CA PRO A 88 13.50 -2.82 3.93
C PRO A 88 12.39 -2.57 2.93
N ALA A 89 12.66 -2.77 1.63
CA ALA A 89 11.71 -2.52 0.57
C ALA A 89 11.80 -3.58 -0.52
N ARG A 90 10.65 -3.84 -1.14
CA ARG A 90 10.50 -4.69 -2.33
C ARG A 90 9.64 -3.98 -3.36
N MET A 91 9.78 -4.41 -4.59
CA MET A 91 8.84 -4.08 -5.65
C MET A 91 7.76 -5.16 -5.70
N LEU A 92 6.50 -4.74 -5.72
CA LEU A 92 5.34 -5.60 -5.91
C LEU A 92 4.58 -5.12 -7.16
N SER A 93 4.40 -6.01 -8.12
CA SER A 93 3.56 -5.75 -9.28
C SER A 93 2.10 -6.12 -9.03
N LEU A 94 1.18 -5.52 -9.79
CA LEU A 94 -0.27 -5.77 -9.64
C LEU A 94 -0.70 -7.19 -10.05
N ASP A 95 0.15 -7.92 -10.79
CA ASP A 95 -0.04 -9.35 -11.08
C ASP A 95 0.44 -10.26 -9.94
N GLY A 96 1.18 -9.72 -8.96
CA GLY A 96 1.61 -10.41 -7.74
C GLY A 96 3.06 -10.88 -7.72
N VAL A 97 3.91 -10.37 -8.62
CA VAL A 97 5.34 -10.66 -8.60
C VAL A 97 6.04 -9.76 -7.57
N GLU A 98 6.76 -10.40 -6.65
CA GLU A 98 7.64 -9.72 -5.70
C GLU A 98 9.08 -9.77 -6.20
N ASN A 99 9.70 -8.61 -6.37
CA ASN A 99 11.11 -8.48 -6.73
C ASN A 99 11.85 -7.66 -5.68
N ASP A 100 13.08 -8.03 -5.40
CA ASP A 100 13.96 -7.18 -4.62
C ASP A 100 14.61 -6.12 -5.51
N PHE A 101 15.12 -5.03 -4.92
CA PHE A 101 15.90 -4.04 -5.66
C PHE A 101 17.36 -4.48 -5.75
N ASP A 102 17.74 -5.13 -6.86
CA ASP A 102 19.09 -5.66 -7.05
C ASP A 102 20.18 -4.58 -7.14
N HIS A 103 19.81 -3.36 -7.52
CA HIS A 103 20.73 -2.23 -7.66
C HIS A 103 20.84 -1.35 -6.42
N VAL A 104 20.00 -1.59 -5.40
CA VAL A 104 19.99 -0.78 -4.18
C VAL A 104 20.64 -1.59 -3.06
N VAL A 105 21.83 -1.16 -2.65
CA VAL A 105 22.49 -1.73 -1.47
C VAL A 105 21.79 -1.21 -0.23
N PHE A 106 20.83 -1.97 0.28
CA PHE A 106 20.27 -1.72 1.59
C PHE A 106 21.25 -2.19 2.68
N PRO A 107 21.39 -1.46 3.80
CA PRO A 107 22.09 -1.99 4.95
C PRO A 107 21.46 -3.32 5.38
N THR A 108 22.28 -4.37 5.47
CA THR A 108 21.84 -5.70 5.94
C THR A 108 21.57 -5.64 7.44
N LYS A 109 20.39 -5.16 7.80
CA LYS A 109 19.86 -5.13 9.17
C LYS A 109 18.41 -5.55 9.17
N THR A 110 17.96 -6.23 10.21
CA THR A 110 16.53 -6.51 10.38
C THR A 110 15.81 -5.24 10.83
N TYR A 111 14.83 -4.80 10.07
CA TYR A 111 14.07 -3.58 10.35
C TYR A 111 12.97 -3.87 11.38
N LYS A 112 12.95 -3.12 12.48
CA LYS A 112 11.95 -3.21 13.55
C LYS A 112 11.03 -1.99 13.58
N ALA A 113 9.83 -2.20 14.10
CA ALA A 113 8.87 -1.11 14.28
C ALA A 113 9.46 -0.03 15.22
N ASN A 114 9.25 1.24 14.87
CA ASN A 114 9.73 2.41 15.62
C ASN A 114 11.25 2.65 15.65
N GLU A 115 12.03 1.95 14.80
CA GLU A 115 13.45 2.26 14.57
C GLU A 115 13.61 3.09 13.29
N SER A 116 14.05 4.35 13.41
CA SER A 116 14.29 5.22 12.25
C SER A 116 15.46 4.73 11.39
N CYS A 117 15.32 4.86 10.07
CA CYS A 117 16.17 4.17 9.09
C CYS A 117 16.98 5.07 8.15
N ALA A 118 17.06 6.38 8.38
CA ALA A 118 17.95 7.22 7.59
C ALA A 118 19.39 7.10 8.09
N PRO A 119 20.35 6.51 7.32
CA PRO A 119 21.75 6.80 7.58
C PRO A 119 21.97 8.30 7.31
N MET A 120 22.25 9.07 8.36
CA MET A 120 22.62 10.49 8.31
C MET A 120 24.00 10.76 7.66
N SER A 121 24.55 9.83 6.89
CA SER A 121 25.86 9.99 6.26
C SER A 121 25.71 10.14 4.75
N ASN A 122 25.93 11.37 4.27
CA ASN A 122 26.30 11.78 2.91
C ASN A 122 25.28 12.53 2.05
N LEU A 123 24.36 13.31 2.63
CA LEU A 123 23.89 14.52 1.95
C LEU A 123 24.98 15.60 2.05
N ARG A 124 26.09 15.42 1.32
CA ARG A 124 26.96 16.55 0.97
C ARG A 124 26.26 17.27 -0.18
N THR A 125 25.63 18.39 0.14
CA THR A 125 25.24 19.41 -0.83
C THR A 125 26.49 19.89 -1.57
N HIS A 126 26.52 19.71 -2.89
CA HIS A 126 27.32 20.50 -3.81
C HIS A 126 26.46 21.65 -4.34
#